data_AF-A0A954L2S9-F1
#
_entry.id   AF-A0A954L2S9-F1
#
_cell.length_a   1.000
_cell.length_b   1.000
_cell.length_c   1.000
_cell.angle_alpha   90.00
_cell.angle_beta   90.00
_cell.angle_gamma   90.00
#
_symmetry.space_group_name_H-M   'P 1'
#
loop_
_entity.id
_entity.type
_entity.pdbx_description
1 polymer ?
#
loop_
_entity_poly.entity_id
_entity_poly.type
_entity_poly.pdbx_seq_one_letter_code
_entity_poly.pdbx_strand_id
1 'polypeptide(L)'
;SAGVVVSGFIEPIADQVRASADCGMGAVELWTGAYAHAATPAERARTLAELEKALALGHELGLEVHAGHGLTYRNVAEIAAVPGFSEFNIGHSIVARAVLVGMRRAVREMKTLLVRHGPRENN
;
A
#
# COMPACT_ATOMS: atom_id res chain seq x y z
N SER A 1 -19.80 2.60 19.91
CA SER A 1 -18.53 2.58 19.13
C SER A 1 -17.68 3.78 19.55
N ALA A 2 -16.36 3.71 19.37
CA ALA A 2 -15.41 4.76 19.79
C ALA A 2 -15.07 5.80 18.70
N GLY A 3 -15.73 5.75 17.53
CA GLY A 3 -15.46 6.66 16.41
C GLY A 3 -14.13 6.41 15.68
N VAL A 4 -13.54 5.21 15.84
CA VAL A 4 -12.26 4.82 15.21
C VAL A 4 -12.53 4.06 13.92
N VAL A 5 -11.88 4.47 12.82
CA VAL A 5 -11.83 3.69 11.58
C VAL A 5 -10.91 2.49 11.81
N VAL A 6 -11.47 1.29 11.65
CA VAL A 6 -10.71 0.04 11.78
C VAL A 6 -10.23 -0.41 10.41
N SER A 7 -8.93 -0.66 10.31
CA SER A 7 -8.30 -1.22 9.11
C SER A 7 -7.81 -2.65 9.38
N GLY A 8 -8.18 -3.59 8.51
CA GLY A 8 -7.68 -4.97 8.54
C GLY A 8 -6.39 -5.12 7.76
N PHE A 9 -5.33 -5.62 8.38
CA PHE A 9 -4.08 -5.97 7.68
C PHE A 9 -4.17 -7.39 7.13
N ILE A 10 -4.23 -7.53 5.81
CA ILE A 10 -4.61 -8.78 5.14
C ILE A 10 -3.74 -9.10 3.92
N GLU A 11 -3.74 -10.36 3.51
CA GLU A 11 -3.19 -10.73 2.20
C GLU A 11 -4.12 -10.24 1.07
N PRO A 12 -3.58 -9.95 -0.14
CA PRO A 12 -4.37 -9.52 -1.29
C PRO A 12 -5.13 -10.68 -1.94
N ILE A 13 -5.94 -11.39 -1.16
CA ILE A 13 -6.80 -12.49 -1.62
C ILE A 13 -8.27 -12.16 -1.37
N ALA A 14 -9.12 -12.52 -2.33
CA ALA A 14 -10.52 -12.06 -2.36
C ALA A 14 -11.32 -12.42 -1.10
N ASP A 15 -11.10 -13.61 -0.55
CA ASP A 15 -11.83 -14.08 0.63
C ASP A 15 -11.50 -13.24 1.88
N GLN A 16 -10.25 -12.79 2.03
CA GLN A 16 -9.88 -11.92 3.16
C GLN A 16 -10.45 -10.51 3.00
N VAL A 17 -10.46 -9.97 1.78
CA VAL A 17 -11.07 -8.65 1.51
C VAL A 17 -12.57 -8.68 1.82
N ARG A 18 -13.29 -9.73 1.39
CA ARG A 18 -14.71 -9.92 1.70
C ARG A 18 -14.95 -10.08 3.19
N ALA A 19 -14.15 -10.91 3.86
CA ALA A 19 -14.26 -11.09 5.31
C ALA A 19 -14.06 -9.78 6.07
N SER A 20 -13.14 -8.91 5.64
CA SER A 20 -12.95 -7.58 6.22
C SER A 20 -14.19 -6.69 6.08
N ALA A 21 -14.82 -6.67 4.90
CA ALA A 21 -16.08 -5.96 4.68
C ALA A 21 -17.22 -6.52 5.53
N ASP A 22 -17.38 -7.85 5.59
CA ASP A 22 -18.41 -8.52 6.39
C ASP A 22 -18.24 -8.26 7.90
N CYS A 23 -16.99 -8.05 8.35
CA CYS A 23 -16.67 -7.66 9.72
C CYS A 23 -16.97 -6.17 10.02
N GLY A 24 -17.43 -5.39 9.03
CA GLY A 24 -17.74 -3.98 9.17
C GLY A 24 -16.52 -3.07 9.30
N MET A 25 -15.37 -3.48 8.76
CA MET A 25 -14.19 -2.62 8.70
C MET A 25 -14.42 -1.44 7.75
N GLY A 26 -13.83 -0.29 8.05
CA GLY A 26 -13.87 0.88 7.16
C GLY A 26 -12.75 0.87 6.13
N ALA A 27 -11.69 0.12 6.40
CA ALA A 27 -10.52 0.03 5.54
C ALA A 27 -9.85 -1.35 5.60
N VAL A 28 -8.97 -1.60 4.64
CA VAL A 28 -7.99 -2.68 4.68
C VAL A 28 -6.61 -2.16 4.31
N GLU A 29 -5.56 -2.76 4.86
CA GLU A 29 -4.19 -2.57 4.40
C GLU A 29 -3.71 -3.88 3.77
N LEU A 30 -3.47 -3.84 2.47
CA LEU A 30 -3.00 -5.00 1.71
C LEU A 30 -1.52 -5.25 2.00
N TRP A 31 -1.19 -6.49 2.33
CA TRP A 31 0.17 -6.93 2.59
C TRP A 31 0.99 -6.94 1.30
N THR A 32 1.89 -5.97 1.17
CA THR A 32 2.77 -5.82 0.00
C THR A 32 4.06 -6.62 0.09
N GLY A 33 4.22 -7.53 1.05
CA GLY A 33 5.46 -8.28 1.26
C GLY A 33 5.84 -9.18 0.08
N ALA A 34 4.88 -9.89 -0.51
CA ALA A 34 5.13 -10.71 -1.70
C ALA A 34 5.67 -9.86 -2.88
N TYR A 35 5.11 -8.67 -3.08
CA TYR A 35 5.60 -7.70 -4.05
C TYR A 35 6.99 -7.16 -3.70
N ALA A 36 7.21 -6.77 -2.44
CA ALA A 36 8.45 -6.18 -1.98
C ALA A 36 9.64 -7.14 -2.03
N HIS A 37 9.39 -8.45 -1.86
CA HIS A 37 10.39 -9.51 -1.81
C HIS A 37 10.49 -10.35 -3.09
N ALA A 38 9.73 -10.00 -4.13
CA ALA A 38 9.79 -10.68 -5.42
C ALA A 38 11.24 -10.70 -5.96
N ALA A 39 11.75 -11.89 -6.27
CA ALA A 39 13.12 -12.09 -6.72
C ALA A 39 13.27 -11.83 -8.23
N THR A 40 12.17 -11.95 -8.97
CA THR A 40 12.14 -11.80 -10.43
C THR A 40 11.14 -10.74 -10.87
N PRO A 41 11.34 -10.12 -12.06
CA PRO A 41 10.35 -9.22 -12.64
C PRO A 41 8.98 -9.88 -12.85
N ALA A 42 8.95 -11.17 -13.18
CA ALA A 42 7.71 -11.92 -13.37
C ALA A 42 6.91 -12.08 -12.06
N GLU A 43 7.58 -12.43 -10.95
CA GLU A 43 6.95 -12.50 -9.63
C GLU A 43 6.45 -11.14 -9.17
N ARG A 44 7.23 -10.08 -9.43
CA ARG A 44 6.85 -8.71 -9.08
C ARG A 44 5.61 -8.25 -9.85
N ALA A 45 5.55 -8.53 -11.14
CA ALA A 45 4.37 -8.24 -11.96
C ALA A 45 3.14 -9.04 -11.52
N ARG A 46 3.31 -10.33 -11.19
CA ARG A 46 2.21 -11.18 -10.70
C ARG A 46 1.63 -10.64 -9.38
N THR A 47 2.51 -10.35 -8.41
CA THR A 47 2.10 -9.87 -7.09
C THR A 47 1.52 -8.46 -7.13
N LEU A 48 2.00 -7.60 -8.04
CA LEU A 48 1.36 -6.30 -8.30
C LEU A 48 -0.07 -6.48 -8.86
N ALA A 49 -0.27 -7.40 -9.80
CA ALA A 49 -1.59 -7.68 -10.35
C ALA A 49 -2.56 -8.29 -9.31
N GLU A 50 -2.05 -9.06 -8.34
CA GLU A 50 -2.83 -9.55 -7.19
C GLU A 50 -3.30 -8.38 -6.30
N LEU A 51 -2.39 -7.43 -6.01
CA LEU A 51 -2.70 -6.21 -5.26
C LEU A 51 -3.76 -5.35 -5.99
N GLU A 52 -3.63 -5.16 -7.31
CA GLU A 52 -4.61 -4.41 -8.12
C GLU A 52 -6.01 -5.03 -8.07
N LYS A 53 -6.11 -6.36 -8.15
CA LYS A 53 -7.39 -7.08 -8.05
C LYS A 53 -8.01 -6.94 -6.66
N ALA A 54 -7.21 -7.10 -5.61
CA ALA A 54 -7.68 -6.94 -4.23
C ALA A 54 -8.09 -5.49 -3.93
N LEU A 55 -7.36 -4.52 -4.48
CA LEU A 55 -7.68 -3.10 -4.42
C LEU A 55 -9.04 -2.81 -5.07
N ALA A 56 -9.25 -3.27 -6.30
CA ALA A 56 -10.52 -3.10 -7.00
C ALA A 56 -11.69 -3.69 -6.21
N LEU A 57 -11.54 -4.92 -5.69
CA LEU A 57 -12.55 -5.56 -4.86
C LEU A 57 -12.82 -4.79 -3.56
N GLY A 58 -11.78 -4.25 -2.91
CA GLY A 58 -11.94 -3.42 -1.71
C GLY A 58 -12.82 -2.20 -1.99
N HIS A 59 -12.57 -1.50 -3.09
CA HIS A 59 -13.39 -0.37 -3.54
C HIS A 59 -14.83 -0.77 -3.85
N GLU A 60 -15.03 -1.90 -4.55
CA GLU A 60 -16.38 -2.43 -4.84
C GLU A 60 -17.18 -2.73 -3.56
N LEU A 61 -16.50 -3.09 -2.47
CA LEU A 61 -17.10 -3.37 -1.17
C LEU A 61 -17.18 -2.14 -0.25
N GLY A 62 -16.78 -0.96 -0.75
CA GLY A 62 -16.83 0.30 0.01
C GLY A 62 -15.73 0.45 1.07
N LEU A 63 -14.63 -0.29 0.95
CA LEU A 63 -13.47 -0.17 1.84
C LEU A 63 -12.49 0.87 1.30
N GLU A 64 -11.91 1.67 2.20
CA GLU A 64 -10.63 2.33 1.90
C GLU A 64 -9.53 1.27 1.81
N VAL A 65 -8.57 1.45 0.89
CA VAL A 65 -7.51 0.46 0.67
C VAL A 65 -6.14 1.10 0.82
N HIS A 66 -5.36 0.60 1.76
CA HIS A 66 -4.01 1.03 2.08
C HIS A 66 -2.99 -0.03 1.64
N ALA A 67 -1.71 0.35 1.63
CA ALA A 67 -0.58 -0.56 1.39
C ALA A 67 0.65 -0.06 2.16
N GLY A 68 1.76 -0.81 2.21
CA GLY A 68 3.00 -0.23 2.79
C GLY A 68 4.08 -1.20 3.25
N HIS A 69 3.70 -2.41 3.66
CA HIS A 69 4.64 -3.38 4.21
C HIS A 69 5.77 -3.76 3.25
N GLY A 70 7.03 -3.53 3.65
CA GLY A 70 8.20 -3.84 2.84
C GLY A 70 8.49 -2.85 1.71
N LEU A 71 7.69 -1.77 1.55
CA LEU A 71 7.97 -0.75 0.55
C LEU A 71 9.24 0.05 0.91
N THR A 72 10.00 0.39 -0.12
CA THR A 72 11.30 1.05 -0.07
C THR A 72 11.38 2.15 -1.12
N TYR A 73 12.38 3.01 -1.00
CA TYR A 73 12.69 4.05 -2.00
C TYR A 73 12.97 3.50 -3.42
N ARG A 74 13.18 2.18 -3.58
CA ARG A 74 13.50 1.54 -4.87
C ARG A 74 12.32 0.83 -5.53
N ASN A 75 11.32 0.40 -4.75
CA ASN A 75 10.19 -0.37 -5.26
C ASN A 75 8.84 0.34 -5.08
N VAL A 76 8.79 1.49 -4.40
CA VAL A 76 7.54 2.22 -4.18
C VAL A 76 6.92 2.79 -5.46
N ALA A 77 7.73 3.06 -6.49
CA ALA A 77 7.29 3.76 -7.69
C ALA A 77 6.18 3.03 -8.46
N GLU A 78 6.30 1.72 -8.68
CA GLU A 78 5.32 0.96 -9.47
C GLU A 78 3.98 0.83 -8.74
N ILE A 79 3.99 0.51 -7.45
CA ILE A 79 2.75 0.40 -6.67
C ILE A 79 2.10 1.77 -6.42
N ALA A 80 2.90 2.84 -6.26
CA ALA A 80 2.36 4.19 -6.14
C ALA A 80 1.61 4.65 -7.39
N ALA A 81 2.00 4.15 -8.57
CA ALA A 81 1.33 4.49 -9.83
C ALA A 81 -0.06 3.83 -9.99
N VAL A 82 -0.39 2.84 -9.15
CA VAL A 82 -1.71 2.20 -9.17
C VAL A 82 -2.74 3.16 -8.56
N PRO A 83 -3.78 3.56 -9.33
CA PRO A 83 -4.82 4.43 -8.81
C PRO A 83 -5.71 3.71 -7.80
N GLY A 84 -6.07 4.40 -6.72
CA GLY A 84 -7.06 3.94 -5.74
C GLY A 84 -6.51 3.62 -4.35
N PHE A 85 -5.20 3.54 -4.15
CA PHE A 85 -4.66 3.45 -2.77
C PHE A 85 -4.87 4.78 -2.04
N SER A 86 -5.50 4.74 -0.85
CA SER A 86 -5.75 5.93 -0.04
C SER A 86 -4.51 6.36 0.75
N GLU A 87 -3.73 5.41 1.25
CA GLU A 87 -2.56 5.66 2.10
C GLU A 87 -1.47 4.59 1.91
N PHE A 88 -0.21 5.02 2.09
CA PHE A 88 0.95 4.13 2.16
C PHE A 88 1.62 4.17 3.54
N ASN A 89 1.47 3.11 4.34
CA ASN A 89 2.05 2.94 5.67
C ASN A 89 3.47 2.35 5.63
N ILE A 90 4.48 3.21 5.56
CA ILE A 90 5.88 2.81 5.35
C ILE A 90 6.74 3.10 6.59
N GLY A 91 7.26 2.05 7.23
CA GLY A 91 8.05 2.15 8.46
C GLY A 91 9.56 1.94 8.27
N HIS A 92 9.99 0.66 8.26
CA HIS A 92 11.39 0.25 8.35
C HIS A 92 12.32 0.97 7.36
N SER A 93 11.91 1.10 6.09
CA SER A 93 12.75 1.72 5.06
C SER A 93 12.99 3.21 5.31
N ILE A 94 12.02 3.94 5.85
CA ILE A 94 12.18 5.36 6.23
C ILE A 94 13.14 5.46 7.41
N VAL A 95 13.00 4.62 8.44
CA VAL A 95 13.91 4.62 9.60
C VAL A 95 15.33 4.27 9.17
N ALA A 96 15.51 3.24 8.35
CA ALA A 96 16.80 2.83 7.81
C ALA A 96 17.46 3.91 6.92
N ARG A 97 16.67 4.73 6.22
CA ARG A 97 17.19 5.91 5.50
C ARG A 97 17.54 7.03 6.48
N ALA A 98 16.72 7.25 7.51
CA ALA A 98 16.84 8.34 8.46
C ALA A 98 18.12 8.28 9.29
N VAL A 99 18.66 7.08 9.60
CA VAL A 99 19.95 6.97 10.31
C VAL A 99 21.12 7.56 9.53
N LEU A 100 20.98 7.71 8.20
CA LEU A 100 22.01 8.26 7.33
C LEU A 100 21.78 9.74 6.98
N VAL A 101 20.52 10.15 6.82
CA VAL A 101 20.18 11.48 6.24
C VAL A 101 19.30 12.34 7.15
N GLY A 102 18.89 11.83 8.30
CA GLY A 102 17.95 12.46 9.22
C GLY A 102 16.47 12.24 8.84
N MET A 103 15.60 12.15 9.85
CA MET A 103 14.18 11.80 9.71
C MET A 103 13.42 12.73 8.75
N ARG A 104 13.59 14.05 8.89
CA ARG A 104 12.91 15.05 8.04
C ARG A 104 13.19 14.82 6.56
N ARG A 105 14.44 14.51 6.20
CA ARG A 105 14.84 14.28 4.82
C ARG A 105 14.33 12.93 4.32
N ALA A 106 14.45 11.87 5.12
CA ALA A 106 13.95 10.55 4.77
C ALA A 106 12.45 10.56 4.43
N VAL A 107 11.62 11.14 5.31
CA VAL A 107 10.17 11.25 5.08
C VAL A 107 9.86 12.07 3.82
N ARG A 108 10.52 13.22 3.63
CA ARG A 108 10.30 14.07 2.46
C ARG A 108 10.64 13.34 1.16
N GLU A 109 11.77 12.64 1.11
CA GLU A 109 12.18 11.87 -0.07
C GLU A 109 11.15 10.80 -0.42
N MET A 110 10.62 10.06 0.56
CA MET A 110 9.59 9.04 0.32
C MET A 110 8.29 9.67 -0.19
N LYS A 111 7.84 10.75 0.45
CA LYS A 111 6.65 11.51 0.00
C LYS A 111 6.80 12.03 -1.42
N THR A 112 7.98 12.54 -1.79
CA THR A 112 8.25 12.99 -3.16
C THR A 112 8.13 11.85 -4.17
N LEU A 113 8.60 10.65 -3.84
CA LEU A 113 8.44 9.48 -4.71
C LEU A 113 6.96 9.09 -4.87
N LEU A 114 6.21 9.03 -3.76
CA LEU A 114 4.78 8.74 -3.79
C LEU A 114 4.01 9.74 -4.66
N VAL A 115 4.23 11.04 -4.47
CA VAL A 115 3.54 12.08 -5.26
C VAL A 115 4.00 12.09 -6.72
N ARG A 116 5.29 11.87 -6.99
CA ARG A 116 5.82 11.86 -8.37
C ARG A 116 5.24 10.72 -9.20
N HIS A 117 5.11 9.54 -8.59
CA HIS A 117 4.66 8.33 -9.27
C HIS A 117 3.17 8.09 -9.15
N GLY A 118 2.52 8.72 -8.16
CA GLY A 118 1.08 8.67 -7.96
C GLY A 118 0.28 9.11 -9.19
N PRO A 119 -0.98 8.66 -9.31
CA PRO A 119 -1.88 9.17 -10.33
C PRO A 119 -1.96 10.69 -10.19
N ARG A 120 -1.93 11.40 -11.32
CA ARG A 120 -2.23 12.84 -11.29
C ARG A 120 -3.72 12.99 -10.98
N GLU A 121 -4.05 13.77 -9.97
CA GLU A 121 -5.42 14.24 -9.82
C GLU A 121 -5.74 15.08 -11.08
N ASN A 122 -6.65 14.58 -11.91
CA ASN A 122 -7.23 15.39 -12.97
C ASN A 122 -8.15 16.39 -12.28
N ASN A 123 -7.75 17.67 -12.28
CA ASN A 123 -8.60 18.79 -11.87
C ASN A 123 -9.79 18.95 -12.82
#